data_AF-A0A446CPN4-F1
#
_entry.id   AF-A0A446CPN4-F1
#
_cell.length_a   1.000
_cell.length_b   1.000
_cell.length_c   1.000
_cell.angle_alpha   90.00
_cell.angle_beta   90.00
_cell.angle_gamma   90.00
#
_symmetry.space_group_name_H-M   'P 1'
#
loop_
_entity.id
_entity.type
_entity.pdbx_description
1 polymer ?
#
loop_
_entity_poly.entity_id
_entity_poly.type
_entity_poly.pdbx_seq_one_letter_code
_entity_poly.pdbx_strand_id
1 'polypeptide(L)'
;MADSAIQRDEFGEALYRGLEGLPSNGRLTPEQLEVVYALAYAHAAQEQYAQALPVFAFLAQYGPTRKHYLVGLGVCLQMLGRTEEAITIYSLVLTLYPDSWHTALRVAECQLAAQQLDQARRTLELLRTPGTPEDVRARAEALLQLSAREAAT
;
A
#
# COMPACT_ATOMS: atom_id res chain seq x y z
N MET A 1 -10.71 23.13 12.80
CA MET A 1 -10.91 21.90 13.61
C MET A 1 -9.67 21.05 13.33
N ALA A 2 -8.93 20.67 14.36
CA ALA A 2 -7.63 20.03 14.20
C ALA A 2 -7.81 18.69 13.47
N ASP A 3 -7.23 18.59 12.29
CA ASP A 3 -7.13 17.39 11.47
C ASP A 3 -6.34 16.37 12.30
N SER A 4 -7.02 15.41 12.94
CA SER A 4 -6.36 14.37 13.72
C SER A 4 -5.80 13.32 12.75
N ALA A 5 -4.82 13.73 11.94
CA ALA A 5 -4.07 12.80 11.11
C ALA A 5 -3.50 11.72 12.04
N ILE A 6 -3.83 10.46 11.76
CA ILE A 6 -3.30 9.32 12.51
C ILE A 6 -1.79 9.37 12.34
N GLN A 7 -1.09 9.70 13.42
CA GLN A 7 0.37 9.81 13.41
C GLN A 7 0.99 8.41 13.47
N ARG A 8 2.17 8.28 12.87
CA ARG A 8 3.02 7.09 13.04
C ARG A 8 3.31 6.91 14.53
N ASP A 9 3.44 5.66 14.95
CA ASP A 9 3.92 5.34 16.29
C ASP A 9 5.44 5.56 16.41
N GLU A 10 6.00 5.36 17.60
CA GLU A 10 7.44 5.54 17.86
C GLU A 10 8.29 4.68 16.91
N PHE A 11 7.85 3.44 16.66
CA PHE A 11 8.53 2.54 15.73
C PHE A 11 8.48 3.07 14.29
N GLY A 12 7.30 3.48 13.80
CA GLY A 12 7.12 4.00 12.46
C GLY A 12 7.88 5.31 12.22
N GLU A 13 7.97 6.17 13.23
CA GLU A 13 8.79 7.38 13.17
C GLU A 13 10.29 7.07 13.14
N ALA A 14 10.76 6.14 13.98
CA ALA A 14 12.15 5.68 13.95
C ALA A 14 12.52 5.04 12.59
N LEU A 15 11.61 4.22 12.05
CA LEU A 15 11.78 3.60 10.74
C LEU A 15 11.79 4.65 9.62
N TYR A 16 10.87 5.61 9.64
CA TYR A 16 10.83 6.71 8.67
C TYR A 16 12.16 7.46 8.64
N ARG A 17 12.68 7.87 9.80
CA ARG A 17 13.98 8.57 9.90
C ARG A 17 15.15 7.72 9.43
N GLY A 18 15.15 6.43 9.78
CA GLY A 18 16.17 5.49 9.32
C GLY A 18 16.18 5.37 7.79
N LEU A 19 15.01 5.26 7.17
CA LEU A 19 14.87 5.21 5.72
C LEU A 19 15.21 6.54 5.04
N GLU A 20 14.85 7.67 5.66
CA GLU A 20 15.16 9.02 5.17
C GLU A 20 16.67 9.30 5.19
N GLY A 21 17.37 8.79 6.21
CA GLY A 21 18.83 8.91 6.36
C GLY A 21 19.66 7.97 5.47
N LEU A 22 19.03 7.15 4.63
CA LEU A 22 19.77 6.23 3.76
C LEU A 22 20.59 7.01 2.71
N PRO A 23 21.85 6.60 2.45
CA PRO A 23 22.71 7.27 1.47
C PRO A 23 22.17 7.18 0.04
N SER A 24 21.27 6.24 -0.25
CA SER A 24 20.59 6.13 -1.55
C SER A 24 19.71 7.33 -1.87
N ASN A 25 19.12 8.00 -0.87
CA ASN A 25 18.16 9.08 -1.08
C ASN A 25 18.78 10.34 -1.71
N GLY A 26 20.09 10.53 -1.50
CA GLY A 26 20.84 11.65 -2.08
C GLY A 26 21.51 11.34 -3.41
N ARG A 27 21.41 10.09 -3.92
CA ARG A 27 22.07 9.70 -5.19
C ARG A 27 21.36 10.23 -6.42
N LEU A 28 20.05 10.45 -6.32
CA LEU A 28 19.21 10.96 -7.39
C LEU A 28 18.36 12.09 -6.84
N THR A 29 18.18 13.12 -7.65
CA THR A 29 17.31 14.24 -7.29
C THR A 29 15.84 13.81 -7.27
N PRO A 30 15.00 14.47 -6.46
CA PRO A 30 13.54 14.34 -6.54
C PRO A 30 13.00 14.36 -7.96
N GLU A 31 13.46 15.30 -8.78
CA GLU A 31 12.98 15.53 -10.14
C GLU A 31 13.35 14.36 -11.07
N GLN A 32 14.57 13.82 -10.94
CA GLN A 32 14.98 12.63 -11.68
C GLN A 32 14.13 11.41 -11.33
N LEU A 33 13.82 11.23 -10.05
CA LEU A 33 12.96 10.13 -9.61
C LEU A 33 11.52 10.29 -10.10
N GLU A 34 10.98 11.51 -10.15
CA GLU A 34 9.63 11.74 -10.68
C GLU A 34 9.51 11.46 -12.19
N VAL A 35 10.57 11.70 -12.98
CA VAL A 35 10.62 11.28 -14.39
C VAL A 35 10.56 9.75 -14.52
N VAL A 36 11.31 9.04 -13.67
CA VAL A 36 11.29 7.57 -13.63
C VAL A 36 9.92 7.05 -13.14
N TYR A 37 9.28 7.75 -12.21
CA TYR A 37 7.92 7.46 -11.76
C TYR A 37 6.90 7.58 -12.89
N ALA A 38 6.97 8.63 -13.70
CA ALA A 38 6.07 8.80 -14.84
C ALA A 38 6.13 7.60 -15.81
N LEU A 39 7.34 7.05 -16.05
CA LEU A 39 7.51 5.83 -16.84
C LEU A 39 6.89 4.60 -16.17
N ALA A 40 7.15 4.39 -14.88
CA ALA A 40 6.59 3.27 -14.12
C ALA A 40 5.05 3.32 -14.09
N TYR A 41 4.50 4.52 -13.88
CA TYR A 41 3.07 4.78 -13.88
C TYR A 41 2.45 4.53 -15.25
N ALA A 42 3.10 4.96 -16.34
CA ALA A 42 2.63 4.72 -17.70
C ALA A 42 2.55 3.21 -18.03
N HIS A 43 3.52 2.41 -17.59
CA HIS A 43 3.43 0.95 -17.71
C HIS A 43 2.29 0.38 -16.86
N ALA A 44 2.17 0.78 -15.59
CA ALA A 44 1.10 0.30 -14.72
C ALA A 44 -0.31 0.67 -15.22
N ALA A 45 -0.48 1.86 -15.80
CA ALA A 45 -1.73 2.32 -16.40
C ALA A 45 -2.11 1.53 -17.67
N GLN A 46 -1.13 0.91 -18.32
CA GLN A 46 -1.33 -0.03 -19.44
C GLN A 46 -1.42 -1.49 -18.97
N GLU A 47 -1.57 -1.73 -17.66
CA GLU A 47 -1.58 -3.07 -17.04
C GLU A 47 -0.30 -3.90 -17.30
N GLN A 48 0.77 -3.23 -17.72
CA GLN A 48 2.10 -3.79 -17.95
C GLN A 48 2.87 -3.92 -16.63
N TYR A 49 2.29 -4.63 -15.66
CA TYR A 49 2.81 -4.71 -14.29
C TYR A 49 4.18 -5.39 -14.22
N ALA A 50 4.46 -6.35 -15.11
CA ALA A 50 5.77 -7.00 -15.18
C ALA A 50 6.88 -6.03 -15.58
N GLN A 51 6.57 -5.05 -16.45
CA GLN A 51 7.49 -4.00 -16.87
C GLN A 51 7.59 -2.87 -15.83
N ALA A 52 6.49 -2.53 -15.18
CA ALA A 52 6.44 -1.50 -14.15
C ALA A 52 7.18 -1.91 -12.86
N LEU A 53 7.09 -3.19 -12.49
CA LEU A 53 7.65 -3.72 -11.25
C LEU A 53 9.13 -3.36 -11.00
N PRO A 54 10.08 -3.64 -11.91
CA PRO A 54 11.49 -3.31 -11.68
C PRO A 54 11.72 -1.80 -11.55
N VAL A 55 10.92 -0.98 -12.23
CA VAL A 55 11.01 0.48 -12.16
C VAL A 55 10.50 0.99 -10.80
N PHE A 56 9.38 0.46 -10.30
CA PHE A 56 8.90 0.78 -8.95
C PHE A 56 9.83 0.27 -7.85
N ALA A 57 10.45 -0.90 -8.02
CA ALA A 57 11.45 -1.41 -7.08
C ALA A 57 12.68 -0.49 -7.02
N PHE A 58 13.13 0.02 -8.17
CA PHE A 58 14.17 1.04 -8.23
C PHE A 58 13.74 2.32 -7.49
N LEU A 59 12.54 2.84 -7.76
CA LEU A 59 12.03 4.03 -7.08
C LEU A 59 11.94 3.85 -5.57
N ALA A 60 11.47 2.69 -5.09
CA ALA A 60 11.43 2.36 -3.67
C ALA A 60 12.83 2.29 -3.03
N GLN A 61 13.85 1.88 -3.78
CA GLN A 61 15.24 1.85 -3.28
C GLN A 61 15.86 3.24 -3.14
N TYR A 62 15.52 4.17 -4.03
CA TYR A 62 16.08 5.54 -4.06
C TYR A 62 15.16 6.59 -3.43
N GLY A 63 13.93 6.23 -3.10
CA GLY A 63 12.95 7.03 -2.37
C GLY A 63 12.07 6.16 -1.47
N PRO A 64 12.65 5.47 -0.47
CA PRO A 64 11.95 4.51 0.39
C PRO A 64 10.93 5.17 1.32
N THR A 65 10.96 6.50 1.45
CA THR A 65 10.00 7.30 2.21
C THR A 65 9.02 8.03 1.29
N ARG A 66 8.83 7.60 0.03
CA ARG A 66 7.80 8.16 -0.85
C ARG A 66 6.65 7.18 -0.99
N LYS A 67 5.52 7.54 -0.38
CA LYS A 67 4.29 6.73 -0.36
C LYS A 67 3.89 6.21 -1.74
N HIS A 68 3.87 7.07 -2.77
CA HIS A 68 3.42 6.69 -4.11
C HIS A 68 4.33 5.67 -4.79
N TYR A 69 5.63 5.65 -4.46
CA TYR A 69 6.56 4.64 -4.99
C TYR A 69 6.32 3.27 -4.37
N LEU A 70 6.19 3.24 -3.04
CA LEU A 70 5.89 2.00 -2.31
C LEU A 70 4.51 1.44 -2.67
N VAL A 71 3.49 2.30 -2.79
CA VAL A 71 2.15 1.88 -3.23
C VAL A 71 2.21 1.33 -4.65
N GLY A 72 2.90 2.00 -5.59
CA GLY A 72 3.07 1.49 -6.95
C GLY A 72 3.76 0.13 -7.01
N LEU A 73 4.80 -0.08 -6.19
CA LEU A 73 5.46 -1.37 -6.03
C LEU A 73 4.50 -2.45 -5.53
N GLY A 74 3.75 -2.16 -4.44
CA GLY A 74 2.76 -3.08 -3.89
C GLY A 74 1.67 -3.43 -4.89
N VAL A 75 1.19 -2.47 -5.69
CA VAL A 75 0.19 -2.71 -6.74
C VAL A 75 0.74 -3.64 -7.81
N CYS A 76 1.97 -3.41 -8.29
CA CYS A 76 2.58 -4.30 -9.28
C CYS A 76 2.72 -5.73 -8.74
N LEU A 77 3.14 -5.89 -7.48
CA LEU A 77 3.24 -7.21 -6.83
C LEU A 77 1.86 -7.88 -6.72
N GLN A 78 0.84 -7.14 -6.27
CA GLN A 78 -0.53 -7.62 -6.14
C GLN A 78 -1.07 -8.12 -7.49
N MET A 79 -0.93 -7.30 -8.55
CA MET A 79 -1.46 -7.64 -9.87
C MET A 79 -0.70 -8.78 -10.56
N LEU A 80 0.54 -9.03 -10.16
CA LEU A 80 1.33 -10.19 -10.60
C LEU A 80 1.09 -11.45 -9.75
N GLY A 81 0.14 -11.43 -8.81
CA GLY A 81 -0.17 -12.55 -7.93
C GLY A 81 0.88 -12.80 -6.83
N ARG A 82 1.84 -11.89 -6.65
CA ARG A 82 2.88 -11.94 -5.61
C ARG A 82 2.33 -11.36 -4.30
N THR A 83 1.26 -11.98 -3.82
CA THR A 83 0.37 -11.43 -2.78
C THR A 83 1.07 -11.21 -1.44
N GLU A 84 1.93 -12.13 -1.01
CA GLU A 84 2.66 -12.01 0.26
C GLU A 84 3.66 -10.84 0.25
N GLU A 85 4.34 -10.64 -0.88
CA GLU A 85 5.26 -9.52 -1.06
C GLU A 85 4.49 -8.19 -1.12
N ALA A 86 3.33 -8.17 -1.78
CA ALA A 86 2.46 -7.01 -1.79
C ALA A 86 2.01 -6.62 -0.37
N ILE A 87 1.58 -7.59 0.44
CA ILE A 87 1.21 -7.35 1.86
C ILE A 87 2.40 -6.79 2.63
N THR A 88 3.61 -7.32 2.42
CA THR A 88 4.82 -6.82 3.07
C THR A 88 5.07 -5.34 2.74
N ILE A 89 5.02 -4.98 1.46
CA ILE A 89 5.23 -3.58 1.01
C ILE A 89 4.10 -2.67 1.50
N TYR A 90 2.86 -3.10 1.45
CA TYR A 90 1.74 -2.32 1.97
C TYR A 90 1.78 -2.15 3.49
N SER A 91 2.27 -3.16 4.22
CA SER A 91 2.46 -3.05 5.68
C SER A 91 3.50 -1.98 6.00
N LEU A 92 4.60 -1.92 5.24
CA LEU A 92 5.56 -0.82 5.34
C LEU A 92 4.88 0.54 5.09
N VAL A 93 4.04 0.65 4.05
CA VAL A 93 3.29 1.89 3.79
C VAL A 93 2.40 2.26 4.96
N LEU A 94 1.71 1.30 5.59
CA LEU A 94 0.82 1.58 6.72
C LEU A 94 1.59 1.95 8.00
N THR A 95 2.79 1.41 8.19
CA THR A 95 3.71 1.83 9.27
C THR A 95 4.19 3.27 9.06
N LEU A 96 4.53 3.64 7.81
CA LEU A 96 5.00 4.98 7.47
C LEU A 96 3.87 6.00 7.26
N TYR A 97 2.66 5.55 6.97
CA TYR A 97 1.50 6.40 6.66
C TYR A 97 0.23 5.73 7.15
N PRO A 98 -0.05 5.80 8.47
CA PRO A 98 -1.19 5.10 9.07
C PRO A 98 -2.56 5.53 8.54
N ASP A 99 -2.63 6.74 7.98
CA ASP A 99 -3.81 7.31 7.33
C ASP A 99 -4.07 6.77 5.90
N SER A 100 -3.28 5.79 5.44
CA SER A 100 -3.39 5.23 4.09
C SER A 100 -4.52 4.21 3.98
N TRP A 101 -5.76 4.65 4.16
CA TRP A 101 -6.96 3.81 4.13
C TRP A 101 -7.09 2.96 2.87
N HIS A 102 -6.75 3.53 1.72
CA HIS A 102 -6.76 2.81 0.44
C HIS A 102 -5.71 1.70 0.39
N THR A 103 -4.56 1.88 1.05
CA THR A 103 -3.54 0.85 1.14
C THR A 103 -3.97 -0.28 2.08
N ALA A 104 -4.62 0.06 3.20
CA ALA A 104 -5.20 -0.94 4.10
C ALA A 104 -6.31 -1.76 3.42
N LEU A 105 -7.10 -1.14 2.56
CA LEU A 105 -8.07 -1.85 1.72
C LEU A 105 -7.38 -2.83 0.77
N ARG A 106 -6.28 -2.43 0.13
CA ARG A 106 -5.48 -3.32 -0.72
C ARG A 106 -4.87 -4.49 0.06
N VAL A 107 -4.45 -4.28 1.31
CA VAL A 107 -4.02 -5.39 2.19
C VAL A 107 -5.15 -6.39 2.40
N ALA A 108 -6.37 -5.93 2.68
CA ALA A 108 -7.51 -6.81 2.83
C ALA A 108 -7.81 -7.60 1.53
N GLU A 109 -7.77 -6.95 0.37
CA GLU A 109 -7.93 -7.62 -0.93
C GLU A 109 -6.84 -8.67 -1.16
N CYS A 110 -5.58 -8.38 -0.82
CA CYS A 110 -4.50 -9.36 -0.85
C CYS A 110 -4.75 -10.53 0.12
N GLN A 111 -5.18 -10.25 1.36
CA GLN A 111 -5.47 -11.29 2.35
C GLN A 111 -6.60 -12.23 1.87
N LEU A 112 -7.63 -11.69 1.23
CA LEU A 112 -8.70 -12.49 0.59
C LEU A 112 -8.15 -13.37 -0.55
N ALA A 113 -7.33 -12.80 -1.44
CA ALA A 113 -6.69 -13.55 -2.52
C ALA A 113 -5.77 -14.66 -2.01
N ALA A 114 -5.12 -14.45 -0.85
CA ALA A 114 -4.28 -15.43 -0.17
C ALA A 114 -5.07 -16.41 0.73
N GLN A 115 -6.41 -16.39 0.72
CA GLN A 115 -7.28 -17.22 1.57
C GLN A 115 -7.06 -17.01 3.09
N GLN A 116 -6.50 -15.88 3.48
CA GLN A 116 -6.29 -15.49 4.88
C GLN A 116 -7.55 -14.82 5.45
N LEU A 117 -8.68 -15.54 5.41
CA LEU A 117 -10.02 -15.00 5.66
C LEU A 117 -10.16 -14.31 7.02
N ASP A 118 -9.58 -14.88 8.09
CA ASP A 118 -9.63 -14.29 9.43
C ASP A 118 -8.85 -12.97 9.54
N GLN A 119 -7.76 -12.83 8.78
CA GLN A 119 -6.99 -11.59 8.75
C GLN A 119 -7.71 -10.55 7.91
N ALA A 120 -8.17 -10.93 6.71
CA ALA A 120 -8.97 -10.08 5.84
C ALA A 120 -10.18 -9.49 6.56
N ARG A 121 -10.94 -10.34 7.27
CA ARG A 121 -12.11 -9.93 8.03
C ARG A 121 -11.78 -8.87 9.07
N ARG A 122 -10.72 -9.09 9.88
CA ARG A 122 -10.29 -8.12 10.90
C ARG A 122 -9.88 -6.79 10.28
N THR A 123 -9.09 -6.82 9.19
CA THR A 123 -8.68 -5.61 8.47
C THR A 123 -9.90 -4.85 7.94
N LEU A 124 -10.87 -5.54 7.32
CA LEU A 124 -12.09 -4.92 6.79
C LEU A 124 -13.00 -4.36 7.89
N GLU A 125 -13.09 -5.02 9.03
CA GLU A 125 -13.85 -4.51 10.20
C GLU A 125 -13.25 -3.19 10.73
N LEU A 126 -11.91 -3.09 10.79
CA LEU A 126 -11.23 -1.85 11.17
C LEU A 126 -11.50 -0.70 10.18
N LEU A 127 -11.60 -1.01 8.89
CA LEU A 127 -11.89 -0.02 7.84
C LEU A 127 -13.32 0.54 7.86
N ARG A 128 -14.22 -0.06 8.65
CA ARG A 128 -15.61 0.42 8.80
C ARG A 128 -15.78 1.45 9.92
N THR A 129 -14.71 1.78 10.65
CA THR A 129 -14.77 2.71 11.78
C THR A 129 -15.06 4.16 11.34
N PRO A 130 -15.70 4.98 12.20
CA PRO A 130 -15.85 6.41 11.94
C PRO A 130 -14.47 7.08 11.82
N GLY A 131 -14.23 7.79 10.72
CA GLY A 131 -12.92 8.38 10.39
C GLY A 131 -12.30 7.82 9.10
N THR A 132 -12.78 6.68 8.62
CA THR A 132 -12.42 6.18 7.29
C THR A 132 -13.22 6.88 6.19
N PRO A 133 -12.61 7.13 5.01
CA PRO A 133 -13.30 7.61 3.82
C PRO A 133 -14.50 6.74 3.47
N GLU A 134 -15.58 7.37 3.00
CA GLU A 134 -16.85 6.69 2.73
C GLU A 134 -16.72 5.61 1.65
N ASP A 135 -15.95 5.88 0.60
CA ASP A 135 -15.64 4.95 -0.48
C ASP A 135 -14.92 3.70 0.04
N VAL A 136 -13.93 3.88 0.93
CA VAL A 136 -13.19 2.77 1.54
C VAL A 136 -14.11 1.93 2.43
N ARG A 137 -14.96 2.58 3.24
CA ARG A 137 -15.92 1.89 4.11
C ARG A 137 -16.95 1.10 3.31
N ALA A 138 -17.52 1.69 2.26
CA ALA A 138 -18.48 1.02 1.38
C ALA A 138 -17.85 -0.20 0.70
N ARG A 139 -16.60 -0.07 0.22
CA ARG A 139 -15.87 -1.17 -0.37
C ARG A 139 -15.55 -2.28 0.64
N ALA A 140 -15.15 -1.91 1.86
CA ALA A 140 -14.87 -2.87 2.92
C ALA A 140 -16.10 -3.67 3.33
N GLU A 141 -17.27 -3.02 3.41
CA GLU A 141 -18.54 -3.69 3.67
C GLU A 141 -18.93 -4.66 2.56
N ALA A 142 -18.79 -4.26 1.29
CA ALA A 142 -19.07 -5.13 0.16
C ALA A 142 -18.20 -6.41 0.19
N LEU A 143 -16.91 -6.28 0.50
CA LEU A 143 -15.98 -7.42 0.59
C LEU A 143 -16.32 -8.36 1.76
N LEU A 144 -16.79 -7.84 2.90
CA LEU A 144 -17.25 -8.66 4.03
C LEU A 144 -18.51 -9.45 3.67
N GLN A 145 -19.46 -8.83 2.98
CA GLN A 145 -20.69 -9.51 2.56
C GLN A 145 -20.41 -10.62 1.53
N LEU A 146 -19.46 -10.40 0.61
CA LEU A 146 -19.05 -11.41 -0.37
C LEU A 146 -18.38 -12.61 0.32
N SER A 147 -17.39 -12.37 1.17
CA SER A 147 -16.67 -13.45 1.87
C SER A 147 -17.57 -14.25 2.82
N ALA A 148 -18.56 -13.62 3.46
CA ALA A 148 -19.54 -14.31 4.31
C ALA A 148 -20.49 -15.23 3.51
N ARG A 149 -20.81 -14.87 2.26
CA ARG A 149 -21.65 -15.71 1.38
C ARG A 149 -20.89 -16.93 0.87
N GLU A 150 -19.62 -16.75 0.49
CA GLU A 150 -18.75 -17.84 0.04
C GLU A 150 -18.50 -18.88 1.15
N ALA A 151 -18.49 -18.46 2.42
CA ALA A 151 -18.38 -19.37 3.56
C ALA A 151 -19.67 -20.14 3.89
N ALA A 152 -20.83 -19.71 3.35
CA ALA A 152 -22.14 -20.29 3.65
C ALA A 152 -22.65 -21.26 2.56
N THR A 153 -21.89 -21.46 1.49
CA THR A 153 -22.16 -22.38 0.37
C THR A 153 -21.25 -23.59 0.40
#